data_AF-A0A5E6TK01-F1
#
_entry.id   AF-A0A5E6TK01-F1
#
_cell.length_a   1.000
_cell.length_b   1.000
_cell.length_c   1.000
_cell.angle_alpha   90.00
_cell.angle_beta   90.00
_cell.angle_gamma   90.00
#
_symmetry.space_group_name_H-M   'P 1'
#
loop_
_entity.id
_entity.type
_entity.pdbx_description
1 polymer ?
#
loop_
_entity_poly.entity_id
_entity_poly.type
_entity_poly.pdbx_seq_one_letter_code
_entity_poly.pdbx_strand_id
1 'polypeptide(L)'
;MEGLKAIREKAPEWLMNAIDLALITAQRRTDILDMRFDGVREGFLYVVQKKTAKASDAAWIRFRVTPELQAVISRCRDNVASPYLVHRKPERKKQKQAETKAHWTKVEERYLTRAFKDAREAAECYKGWKEEEMPGFHEVRALSLHLYKKAGKDGQKIAGHASEEMTRNYQKEHDEVIWSDAIPDLNISEITG
;
A
#
# COMPACT_ATOMS: atom_id res chain seq x y z
N MET A 1 0.95 -17.18 -4.44
CA MET A 1 -0.45 -16.69 -4.40
C MET A 1 -1.21 -17.33 -3.25
N GLU A 2 -1.22 -18.66 -3.13
CA GLU A 2 -1.90 -19.40 -2.05
C GLU A 2 -1.50 -18.95 -0.63
N GLY A 3 -0.20 -18.81 -0.34
CA GLY A 3 0.23 -18.35 0.99
C GLY A 3 -0.29 -16.97 1.37
N LEU A 4 -0.30 -16.00 0.43
CA LEU A 4 -0.83 -14.66 0.70
C LEU A 4 -2.35 -14.67 0.87
N LYS A 5 -3.07 -15.50 0.11
CA LYS A 5 -4.51 -15.72 0.28
C LYS A 5 -4.81 -16.22 1.69
N ALA A 6 -4.12 -17.26 2.15
CA ALA A 6 -4.26 -17.79 3.49
C ALA A 6 -3.92 -16.76 4.59
N ILE A 7 -2.86 -15.96 4.41
CA ILE A 7 -2.53 -14.85 5.33
C ILE A 7 -3.68 -13.83 5.38
N ARG A 8 -4.20 -13.43 4.22
CA ARG A 8 -5.29 -12.45 4.11
C ARG A 8 -6.56 -12.94 4.80
N GLU A 9 -6.91 -14.22 4.69
CA GLU A 9 -8.07 -14.82 5.37
C GLU A 9 -7.97 -14.79 6.90
N LYS A 10 -6.76 -14.75 7.45
CA LYS A 10 -6.51 -14.63 8.90
C LYS A 10 -6.26 -13.20 9.37
N ALA A 11 -6.15 -12.25 8.44
CA ALA A 11 -5.84 -10.87 8.74
C ALA A 11 -7.07 -10.13 9.29
N PRO A 12 -6.90 -9.19 10.24
CA PRO A 12 -7.95 -8.22 10.54
C PRO A 12 -8.25 -7.35 9.32
N GLU A 13 -9.46 -6.80 9.24
CA GLU A 13 -9.97 -6.07 8.07
C GLU A 13 -9.04 -4.97 7.55
N TRP A 14 -8.47 -4.14 8.44
CA TRP A 14 -7.52 -3.10 8.04
C TRP A 14 -6.25 -3.65 7.37
N LEU A 15 -5.79 -4.85 7.77
CA LEU A 15 -4.63 -5.51 7.19
C LEU A 15 -4.99 -6.16 5.85
N MET A 16 -6.19 -6.74 5.73
CA MET A 16 -6.71 -7.21 4.43
C MET A 16 -6.73 -6.06 3.42
N ASN A 17 -7.27 -4.91 3.81
CA ASN A 17 -7.30 -3.71 2.97
C ASN A 17 -5.89 -3.23 2.61
N ALA A 18 -4.93 -3.27 3.56
CA ALA A 18 -3.53 -2.93 3.29
C ALA A 18 -2.87 -3.88 2.28
N ILE A 19 -3.13 -5.18 2.38
CA ILE A 19 -2.65 -6.20 1.41
C ILE A 19 -3.23 -5.93 0.03
N ASP A 20 -4.53 -5.69 -0.07
CA ASP A 20 -5.20 -5.47 -1.35
C ASP A 20 -4.74 -4.17 -2.02
N LEU A 21 -4.61 -3.08 -1.26
CA LEU A 21 -4.03 -1.83 -1.77
C LEU A 21 -2.60 -2.06 -2.27
N ALA A 22 -1.77 -2.81 -1.55
CA ALA A 22 -0.41 -3.12 -1.96
C ALA A 22 -0.35 -3.99 -3.23
N LEU A 23 -1.28 -4.94 -3.38
CA LEU A 23 -1.39 -5.75 -4.60
C LEU A 23 -1.82 -4.93 -5.81
N ILE A 24 -2.85 -4.08 -5.66
CA ILE A 24 -3.40 -3.28 -6.76
C ILE A 24 -2.42 -2.20 -7.19
N THR A 25 -1.88 -1.46 -6.24
CA THR A 25 -1.09 -0.25 -6.52
C THR A 25 0.41 -0.50 -6.58
N ALA A 26 0.87 -1.71 -6.25
CA ALA A 26 2.27 -2.08 -6.13
C ALA A 26 3.10 -1.13 -5.22
N GLN A 27 2.50 -0.34 -4.32
CA GLN A 27 3.23 0.69 -3.56
C GLN A 27 4.02 0.13 -2.37
N ARG A 28 4.99 0.90 -1.86
CA ARG A 28 5.77 0.51 -0.67
C ARG A 28 4.88 0.61 0.56
N ARG A 29 5.21 -0.15 1.61
CA ARG A 29 4.42 -0.17 2.86
C ARG A 29 4.18 1.22 3.45
N THR A 30 5.19 2.10 3.43
CA THR A 30 5.07 3.47 3.95
C THR A 30 4.03 4.25 3.15
N ASP A 31 4.12 4.19 1.83
CA ASP A 31 3.21 4.87 0.91
C ASP A 31 1.78 4.34 1.08
N ILE A 32 1.60 3.02 1.26
CA ILE A 32 0.30 2.39 1.56
C ILE A 32 -0.32 2.94 2.85
N LEU A 33 0.47 3.06 3.92
CA LEU A 33 0.02 3.58 5.21
C LEU A 33 -0.22 5.10 5.19
N ASP A 34 0.30 5.80 4.19
CA ASP A 34 0.14 7.25 4.00
C ASP A 34 -1.00 7.60 3.04
N MET A 35 -1.65 6.64 2.38
CA MET A 35 -2.83 6.88 1.55
C MET A 35 -3.98 7.44 2.40
N ARG A 36 -4.64 8.48 1.90
CA ARG A 36 -5.70 9.21 2.61
C ARG A 36 -6.98 9.32 1.79
N PHE A 37 -8.12 9.43 2.49
CA PHE A 37 -9.43 9.58 1.85
C PHE A 37 -9.57 10.92 1.12
N ASP A 38 -8.95 11.99 1.62
CA ASP A 38 -8.88 13.29 0.94
C ASP A 38 -7.98 13.28 -0.30
N GLY A 39 -7.12 12.26 -0.42
CA GLY A 39 -6.36 11.95 -1.63
C GLY A 39 -7.18 11.22 -2.70
N VAL A 40 -8.42 10.82 -2.42
CA VAL A 40 -9.33 10.22 -3.42
C VAL A 40 -10.26 11.30 -3.95
N ARG A 41 -10.02 11.76 -5.17
CA ARG A 41 -10.78 12.87 -5.80
C ARG A 41 -10.71 12.77 -7.32
N GLU A 42 -11.72 13.31 -7.99
CA GLU A 42 -11.76 13.43 -9.46
C GLU A 42 -11.54 12.08 -10.19
N GLY A 43 -11.92 10.96 -9.57
CA GLY A 43 -11.72 9.63 -10.13
C GLY A 43 -10.30 9.08 -10.00
N PHE A 44 -9.44 9.71 -9.18
CA PHE A 44 -8.07 9.28 -8.90
C PHE A 44 -7.77 9.16 -7.41
N LEU A 45 -6.84 8.25 -7.07
CA LEU A 45 -6.15 8.20 -5.78
C LEU A 45 -4.75 8.79 -5.95
N TYR A 46 -4.50 9.93 -5.30
CA TYR A 46 -3.23 10.65 -5.33
C TYR A 46 -2.29 10.09 -4.24
N VAL A 47 -1.08 9.68 -4.64
CA VAL A 47 -0.07 9.10 -3.75
C VAL A 47 1.26 9.83 -3.95
N VAL A 48 1.81 10.33 -2.84
CA VAL A 48 3.16 10.90 -2.81
C VAL A 48 4.10 9.80 -2.35
N GLN A 49 4.93 9.29 -3.24
CA GLN A 49 5.92 8.28 -2.88
C GLN A 49 7.06 8.94 -2.12
N LYS A 50 7.33 8.48 -0.90
CA LYS A 50 8.48 8.95 -0.13
C LYS A 50 9.72 8.22 -0.61
N LYS A 51 10.47 8.82 -1.52
CA LYS A 51 11.82 8.38 -1.90
C LYS A 51 12.81 9.26 -1.13
N THR A 52 13.68 8.63 -0.35
CA THR A 52 14.81 9.28 0.35
C THR A 52 14.43 10.43 1.31
N ALA A 53 15.37 10.86 2.15
CA ALA A 53 15.14 11.84 3.21
C ALA A 53 14.94 13.29 2.71
N LYS A 54 14.99 13.53 1.39
CA LYS A 54 14.86 14.85 0.77
C LYS A 54 13.56 14.92 -0.03
N ALA A 55 12.73 15.90 0.26
CA ALA A 55 11.42 16.10 -0.39
C ALA A 55 11.51 16.28 -1.92
N SER A 56 12.67 16.63 -2.46
CA SER A 56 12.94 16.81 -3.89
C SER A 56 12.96 15.51 -4.71
N ASP A 57 13.02 14.34 -4.07
CA ASP A 57 13.04 13.04 -4.76
C ASP A 57 11.68 12.31 -4.71
N ALA A 58 10.64 12.96 -4.17
CA ALA A 58 9.31 12.39 -4.11
C ALA A 58 8.75 12.18 -5.53
N ALA A 59 8.26 10.98 -5.82
CA ALA A 59 7.53 10.72 -7.05
C ALA A 59 6.03 10.87 -6.78
N TRP A 60 5.36 11.72 -7.56
CA TRP A 60 3.92 11.94 -7.48
C TRP A 60 3.22 11.06 -8.50
N ILE A 61 2.39 10.14 -8.02
CA ILE A 61 1.62 9.22 -8.87
C ILE A 61 0.16 9.34 -8.51
N ARG A 62 -0.71 9.37 -9.52
CA ARG A 62 -2.15 9.27 -9.33
C ARG A 62 -2.67 8.02 -10.03
N PHE A 63 -3.40 7.22 -9.27
CA PHE A 63 -4.00 5.99 -9.75
C PHE A 63 -5.44 6.25 -10.16
N ARG A 64 -5.82 5.91 -11.39
CA ARG A 64 -7.24 5.89 -11.77
C ARG A 64 -8.00 4.96 -10.82
N VAL A 65 -9.10 5.41 -10.26
CA VAL A 65 -9.95 4.60 -9.40
C VAL A 65 -10.73 3.63 -10.28
N THR A 66 -10.21 2.41 -10.39
CA THR A 66 -10.87 1.26 -11.03
C THR A 66 -11.97 0.70 -10.13
N PRO A 67 -12.92 -0.11 -10.64
CA PRO A 67 -13.92 -0.78 -9.81
C PRO A 67 -13.28 -1.60 -8.67
N GLU A 68 -12.17 -2.29 -8.94
CA GLU A 68 -11.43 -3.08 -7.98
C GLU A 68 -10.83 -2.19 -6.87
N LEU A 69 -10.16 -1.10 -7.24
CA LEU A 69 -9.61 -0.15 -6.28
C LEU A 69 -10.72 0.53 -5.47
N GLN A 70 -11.83 0.91 -6.12
CA GLN A 70 -13.00 1.48 -5.46
C GLN A 70 -13.59 0.53 -4.42
N ALA A 71 -13.67 -0.77 -4.72
CA ALA A 71 -14.16 -1.76 -3.76
C ALA A 71 -13.30 -1.80 -2.50
N VAL A 72 -11.97 -1.70 -2.62
CA VAL A 72 -11.07 -1.64 -1.47
C VAL A 72 -11.22 -0.33 -0.70
N ILE A 73 -11.24 0.81 -1.40
CA ILE A 73 -11.45 2.14 -0.78
C ILE A 73 -12.76 2.20 0.00
N SER A 74 -13.83 1.60 -0.53
CA SER A 74 -15.12 1.52 0.15
C SER A 74 -15.05 0.67 1.40
N ARG A 75 -14.37 -0.49 1.38
CA ARG A 75 -14.13 -1.31 2.59
C ARG A 75 -13.27 -0.62 3.63
N CYS A 76 -12.35 0.24 3.22
CA CYS A 76 -11.57 1.04 4.16
C CYS A 76 -12.45 2.00 4.98
N ARG A 77 -13.65 2.38 4.51
CA ARG A 77 -14.57 3.26 5.25
C ARG A 77 -15.35 2.47 6.30
N ASP A 78 -14.68 2.13 7.39
CA ASP A 78 -15.29 1.49 8.56
C ASP A 78 -15.88 2.53 9.54
N ASN A 79 -16.29 2.07 10.73
CA ASN A 79 -16.88 2.90 11.79
C ASN A 79 -15.87 3.75 12.59
N VAL A 80 -14.60 3.78 12.20
CA VAL A 80 -13.52 4.53 12.85
C VAL A 80 -13.19 5.77 12.01
N ALA A 81 -13.48 6.95 12.56
CA ALA A 81 -13.10 8.20 11.90
C ALA A 81 -11.58 8.31 11.75
N SER A 82 -11.11 8.28 10.50
CA SER A 82 -9.70 8.42 10.15
C SER A 82 -9.52 9.17 8.83
N PRO A 83 -8.46 9.96 8.68
CA PRO A 83 -8.09 10.47 7.38
C PRO A 83 -7.39 9.43 6.48
N TYR A 84 -6.85 8.34 7.04
CA TYR A 84 -6.06 7.35 6.32
C TYR A 84 -6.93 6.21 5.79
N LEU A 85 -6.63 5.67 4.60
CA LEU A 85 -7.30 4.47 4.09
C LEU A 85 -7.02 3.27 5.00
N VAL A 86 -5.75 3.04 5.31
CA VAL A 86 -5.33 1.99 6.26
C VAL A 86 -5.25 2.60 7.65
N HIS A 87 -6.20 2.23 8.51
CA HIS A 87 -6.29 2.74 9.87
C HIS A 87 -6.82 1.68 10.83
N ARG A 88 -6.63 1.90 12.13
CA ARG A 88 -7.27 1.07 13.16
C ARG A 88 -7.54 1.86 14.44
N LYS A 89 -8.44 1.36 15.28
CA LYS A 89 -8.52 1.78 16.68
C LYS A 89 -7.42 1.10 17.51
N PRO A 90 -6.55 1.85 18.23
CA PRO A 90 -5.57 1.25 19.13
C PRO A 90 -6.27 0.54 20.31
N GLU A 91 -5.83 -0.68 20.64
CA GLU A 91 -6.32 -1.42 21.82
C GLU A 91 -5.98 -0.72 23.15
N ARG A 92 -4.83 -0.05 23.20
CA ARG A 92 -4.40 0.76 24.35
C ARG A 92 -3.81 2.07 23.87
N LYS A 93 -4.32 3.20 24.38
CA LYS A 93 -3.69 4.51 24.21
C LYS A 93 -2.45 4.59 25.10
N LYS A 94 -1.28 4.23 24.58
CA LYS A 94 -0.02 4.50 25.28
C LYS A 94 0.30 6.00 25.07
N GLN A 95 0.30 6.77 26.16
CA GLN A 95 0.51 8.24 26.16
C GLN A 95 1.69 8.66 25.26
N LYS A 96 2.85 8.01 25.41
CA LYS A 96 4.06 8.27 24.61
C LYS A 96 3.92 8.05 23.09
N GLN A 97 3.02 7.15 22.65
CA GLN A 97 2.77 6.93 21.22
C GLN A 97 1.75 7.91 20.65
N ALA A 98 0.89 8.49 21.48
CA ALA A 98 -0.08 9.48 21.04
C ALA A 98 0.59 10.82 20.72
N GLU A 99 1.69 11.14 21.40
CA GLU A 99 2.44 12.41 21.24
C GLU A 99 3.21 12.51 19.92
N THR A 100 3.64 11.39 19.33
CA THR A 100 4.48 11.37 18.12
C THR A 100 3.75 10.96 16.85
N LYS A 101 2.51 10.46 16.95
CA LYS A 101 1.74 10.02 15.78
C LYS A 101 1.05 11.19 15.12
N ALA A 102 1.12 11.22 13.78
CA ALA A 102 0.37 12.16 12.96
C ALA A 102 -1.16 12.07 13.18
N HIS A 103 -1.67 10.87 13.53
CA HIS A 103 -3.07 10.66 13.91
C HIS A 103 -3.18 9.41 14.79
N TRP A 104 -4.11 9.41 15.75
CA TRP A 104 -4.24 8.32 16.73
C TRP A 104 -4.65 6.97 16.11
N THR A 105 -5.29 6.97 14.94
CA THR A 105 -5.65 5.75 14.21
C THR A 105 -4.58 5.27 13.23
N LYS A 106 -3.52 6.07 13.01
CA LYS A 106 -2.51 5.77 12.00
C LYS A 106 -1.75 4.50 12.40
N VAL A 107 -1.71 3.56 11.46
CA VAL A 107 -0.91 2.34 11.60
C VAL A 107 0.56 2.69 11.37
N GLU A 108 1.45 2.13 12.20
CA GLU A 108 2.89 2.28 12.04
C GLU A 108 3.47 1.10 11.27
N GLU A 109 4.53 1.32 10.50
CA GLU A 109 5.18 0.28 9.70
C GLU A 109 5.62 -0.94 10.52
N ARG A 110 6.12 -0.71 11.73
CA ARG A 110 6.51 -1.79 12.65
C ARG A 110 5.30 -2.62 13.07
N TYR A 111 4.16 -1.97 13.30
CA TYR A 111 2.93 -2.67 13.66
C TYR A 111 2.34 -3.43 12.47
N LEU A 112 2.36 -2.84 11.27
CA LEU A 112 1.98 -3.52 10.02
C LEU A 112 2.79 -4.82 9.82
N THR A 113 4.12 -4.72 9.93
CA THR A 113 5.01 -5.88 9.77
C THR A 113 4.69 -6.98 10.79
N ARG A 114 4.46 -6.60 12.05
CA ARG A 114 4.09 -7.55 13.11
C ARG A 114 2.73 -8.19 12.84
N ALA A 115 1.70 -7.41 12.55
CA ALA A 115 0.36 -7.93 12.30
C ALA A 115 0.32 -8.88 11.09
N PHE A 116 1.11 -8.59 10.05
CA PHE A 116 1.27 -9.49 8.92
C PHE A 116 1.94 -10.81 9.32
N LYS A 117 2.98 -10.75 10.16
CA LYS A 117 3.60 -11.95 10.74
C LYS A 117 2.59 -12.75 11.57
N ASP A 118 1.85 -12.10 12.46
CA ASP A 118 0.84 -12.75 13.32
C ASP A 118 -0.23 -13.45 12.46
N ALA A 119 -0.70 -12.81 11.37
CA ALA A 119 -1.64 -13.42 10.42
C ALA A 119 -1.02 -14.59 9.64
N ARG A 120 0.27 -14.53 9.29
CA ARG A 120 1.03 -15.61 8.64
C ARG A 120 1.19 -16.83 9.54
N GLU A 121 1.49 -16.61 10.82
CA GLU A 121 1.57 -17.68 11.81
C GLU A 121 0.19 -18.34 12.00
N ALA A 122 -0.87 -17.54 12.12
CA ALA A 122 -2.24 -18.05 12.23
C ALA A 122 -2.74 -18.78 10.97
N ALA A 123 -2.18 -18.46 9.80
CA ALA A 123 -2.50 -19.13 8.54
C ALA A 123 -1.79 -20.47 8.37
N GLU A 124 -0.70 -20.70 9.12
CA GLU A 124 0.08 -21.95 9.09
C GLU A 124 0.57 -22.37 7.68
N CYS A 125 0.61 -21.42 6.73
CA CYS A 125 0.84 -21.69 5.30
C CYS A 125 2.32 -21.89 4.91
N TYR A 126 3.25 -21.66 5.85
CA TYR A 126 4.69 -21.87 5.67
C TYR A 126 5.28 -22.80 6.75
N LYS A 127 4.48 -23.77 7.22
CA LYS A 127 4.96 -24.80 8.17
C LYS A 127 6.25 -25.45 7.65
N GLY A 128 7.27 -25.52 8.51
CA GLY A 128 8.57 -26.12 8.21
C GLY A 128 9.60 -25.19 7.57
N TRP A 129 9.22 -23.96 7.20
CA TRP A 129 10.18 -22.94 6.75
C TRP A 129 10.87 -22.28 7.93
N LYS A 130 12.08 -21.77 7.73
CA LYS A 130 12.73 -20.90 8.72
C LYS A 130 12.09 -19.52 8.69
N GLU A 131 12.08 -18.83 9.82
CA GLU A 131 11.46 -17.52 9.96
C GLU A 131 12.00 -16.50 8.94
N GLU A 132 13.30 -16.56 8.62
CA GLU A 132 13.98 -15.69 7.66
C GLU A 132 13.59 -15.96 6.20
N GLU A 133 13.11 -17.17 5.91
CA GLU A 133 12.68 -17.59 4.57
C GLU A 133 11.19 -17.24 4.33
N MET A 134 10.43 -17.02 5.39
CA MET A 134 9.01 -16.73 5.28
C MET A 134 8.75 -15.29 4.80
N PRO A 135 7.86 -15.08 3.82
CA PRO A 135 7.63 -13.76 3.26
C PRO A 135 6.97 -12.81 4.27
N GLY A 136 7.44 -11.57 4.30
CA GLY A 136 6.83 -10.48 5.06
C GLY A 136 5.96 -9.56 4.19
N PHE A 137 5.36 -8.53 4.78
CA PHE A 137 4.53 -7.58 4.03
C PHE A 137 5.26 -6.90 2.86
N HIS A 138 6.58 -6.71 2.96
CA HIS A 138 7.38 -6.10 1.89
C HIS A 138 7.35 -6.91 0.59
N GLU A 139 7.20 -8.24 0.68
CA GLU A 139 7.12 -9.14 -0.47
C GLU A 139 5.81 -9.00 -1.26
N VAL A 140 4.77 -8.36 -0.68
CA VAL A 140 3.51 -8.12 -1.40
C VAL A 140 3.72 -7.21 -2.62
N ARG A 141 4.64 -6.23 -2.53
CA ARG A 141 5.01 -5.39 -3.68
C ARG A 141 5.71 -6.21 -4.76
N ALA A 142 6.66 -7.07 -4.38
CA ALA A 142 7.37 -7.94 -5.33
C ALA A 142 6.38 -8.88 -6.04
N LEU A 143 5.45 -9.47 -5.29
CA LEU A 143 4.38 -10.29 -5.84
C LEU A 143 3.48 -9.50 -6.78
N SER A 144 3.03 -8.30 -6.40
CA SER A 144 2.23 -7.41 -7.27
C SER A 144 2.91 -7.19 -8.62
N LEU A 145 4.19 -6.80 -8.61
CA LEU A 145 4.97 -6.57 -9.83
C LEU A 145 5.11 -7.83 -10.68
N HIS A 146 5.30 -8.99 -10.04
CA HIS A 146 5.33 -10.27 -10.72
C HIS A 146 3.98 -10.58 -11.40
N LEU A 147 2.86 -10.31 -10.73
CA LEU A 147 1.51 -10.54 -11.28
C LEU A 147 1.20 -9.60 -12.45
N TYR A 148 1.57 -8.32 -12.36
CA TYR A 148 1.48 -7.39 -13.50
C TYR A 148 2.29 -7.91 -14.70
N LYS A 149 3.54 -8.34 -14.47
CA LYS A 149 4.39 -8.92 -15.53
C LYS A 149 3.75 -10.17 -16.14
N LYS A 150 3.23 -11.08 -15.31
CA LYS A 150 2.55 -12.31 -15.76
C LYS A 150 1.29 -12.00 -16.59
N ALA A 151 0.59 -10.92 -16.26
CA ALA A 151 -0.57 -10.44 -17.02
C ALA A 151 -0.20 -9.68 -18.30
N GLY A 152 1.08 -9.54 -18.65
CA GLY A 152 1.54 -8.78 -19.81
C GLY A 152 1.41 -7.26 -19.64
N LYS A 153 1.34 -6.77 -18.39
CA LYS A 153 1.11 -5.37 -18.03
C LYS A 153 2.38 -4.72 -17.49
N ASP A 154 2.45 -3.39 -17.63
CA ASP A 154 3.61 -2.61 -17.19
C ASP A 154 3.54 -2.27 -15.69
N GLY A 155 4.04 -3.20 -14.86
CA GLY A 155 4.15 -2.99 -13.43
C GLY A 155 5.11 -1.87 -13.02
N GLN A 156 6.05 -1.44 -13.88
CA GLN A 156 7.01 -0.38 -13.55
C GLN A 156 6.31 0.99 -13.48
N LYS A 157 5.37 1.25 -14.40
CA LYS A 157 4.48 2.42 -14.34
C LYS A 157 3.68 2.45 -13.04
N ILE A 158 3.13 1.31 -12.63
CA ILE A 158 2.37 1.20 -11.37
C ILE A 158 3.26 1.45 -10.15
N ALA A 159 4.49 0.93 -10.16
CA ALA A 159 5.47 1.13 -9.11
C ALA A 159 5.97 2.59 -8.97
N GLY A 160 5.62 3.49 -9.90
CA GLY A 160 6.13 4.86 -9.96
C GLY A 160 7.62 4.93 -10.28
N HIS A 161 8.17 3.93 -10.95
CA HIS A 161 9.52 4.00 -11.48
C HIS A 161 9.47 4.89 -12.73
N ALA A 162 9.50 6.20 -12.51
CA ALA A 162 9.74 7.16 -13.56
C ALA A 162 11.01 6.74 -14.32
N SER A 163 10.95 6.69 -15.66
CA SER A 163 12.17 6.65 -16.46
C SER A 163 13.06 7.83 -16.03
N GLU A 164 14.38 7.64 -15.99
CA GLU A 164 15.35 8.67 -15.59
C GLU A 164 15.13 10.02 -16.32
N GLU A 165 14.49 9.99 -17.49
CA GLU A 165 14.12 11.13 -18.32
C GLU A 165 13.10 12.08 -17.66
N MET A 166 12.13 11.57 -16.88
CA MET A 166 11.14 12.39 -16.16
C MET A 166 11.74 13.14 -14.96
N THR A 167 12.80 12.58 -14.36
CA THR A 167 13.50 13.18 -13.22
C THR A 167 14.41 14.34 -13.65
N ARG A 168 14.76 14.45 -14.93
CA ARG A 168 15.79 15.39 -15.43
C ARG A 168 15.28 16.82 -15.65
N ASN A 169 13.96 17.05 -15.70
CA ASN A 169 13.40 18.38 -15.95
C ASN A 169 13.27 19.28 -14.69
N TYR A 170 13.71 18.82 -13.52
CA TYR A 170 13.61 19.61 -12.28
C TYR A 170 14.62 20.76 -12.14
N GLN A 171 15.55 20.92 -13.09
CA GLN A 171 16.57 21.97 -13.02
C GLN A 171 16.16 23.30 -13.67
N LYS A 172 14.91 23.49 -14.12
CA LYS A 172 14.45 24.75 -14.69
C LYS A 172 13.05 25.18 -14.21
N GLU A 173 13.05 26.01 -13.17
CA GLU A 173 12.21 27.21 -13.03
C GLU A 173 10.66 27.16 -13.07
N HIS A 174 9.95 26.10 -12.62
CA HIS A 174 8.50 26.23 -12.30
C HIS A 174 7.99 25.32 -11.17
N ASP A 175 7.19 25.89 -10.26
CA ASP A 175 6.57 25.31 -9.05
C ASP A 175 5.44 24.26 -9.29
N GLU A 176 5.39 23.62 -10.47
CA GLU A 176 4.29 22.70 -10.79
C GLU A 176 4.67 21.24 -10.57
N VAL A 177 3.96 20.58 -9.64
CA VAL A 177 4.09 19.15 -9.36
C VAL A 177 3.49 18.33 -10.51
N ILE A 178 4.33 17.56 -11.21
CA ILE A 178 3.88 16.65 -12.28
C ILE A 178 3.44 15.33 -11.67
N TRP A 179 2.16 14.99 -11.85
CA TRP A 179 1.60 13.69 -11.47
C TRP A 179 1.77 12.70 -12.61
N SER A 180 2.35 11.54 -12.31
CA SER A 180 2.38 10.40 -13.23
C SER A 180 1.06 9.64 -13.16
N ASP A 181 0.48 9.36 -14.33
CA ASP A 181 -0.79 8.63 -14.41
C ASP A 181 -0.55 7.13 -14.46
N ALA A 182 -1.27 6.39 -13.63
CA ALA A 182 -1.27 4.93 -13.62
C ALA A 182 -2.70 4.40 -13.55
N ILE A 183 -2.96 3.31 -14.26
CA ILE A 183 -4.25 2.60 -14.20
C ILE A 183 -3.97 1.25 -13.55
N PRO A 184 -4.32 1.07 -12.26
CA PRO A 184 -4.03 -0.17 -11.55
C PRO A 184 -5.09 -1.23 -11.87
N ASP A 185 -4.93 -1.88 -13.01
CA ASP A 185 -5.87 -2.81 -13.61
C ASP A 185 -5.50 -4.29 -13.37
N LEU A 186 -4.73 -4.58 -12.32
CA LEU A 186 -4.46 -5.95 -11.90
C LEU A 186 -5.74 -6.59 -11.36
N ASN A 187 -6.14 -7.72 -11.94
CA ASN A 187 -7.19 -8.55 -11.36
C ASN A 187 -6.62 -9.31 -10.14
N ILE A 188 -7.16 -9.04 -8.96
CA ILE A 188 -6.78 -9.70 -7.70
C ILE A 188 -7.83 -10.70 -7.19
N SER A 189 -8.87 -11.00 -7.97
CA SER A 189 -9.99 -11.85 -7.56
C SER A 189 -9.56 -13.26 -7.12
N GLU A 190 -8.48 -13.79 -7.70
CA GLU A 190 -7.92 -15.09 -7.29
C GLU A 190 -7.37 -15.10 -5.85
N ILE A 191 -7.01 -13.93 -5.33
CA ILE A 191 -6.49 -13.73 -3.97
C ILE A 191 -7.58 -13.25 -3.01
N THR A 192 -8.57 -12.50 -3.51
CA THR A 192 -9.61 -11.87 -2.68
C THR A 192 -10.93 -12.63 -2.60
N GLY A 193 -11.20 -13.52 -3.55
CA GLY A 193 -12.41 -14.36 -3.63
C GLY A 193 -12.27 -15.74 -2.99
#